data_AF-A0AA97A5E6-F1
#
_entry.id   AF-A0AA97A5E6-F1
#
_cell.length_a   1.000
_cell.length_b   1.000
_cell.length_c   1.000
_cell.angle_alpha   90.00
_cell.angle_beta   90.00
_cell.angle_gamma   90.00
#
_symmetry.space_group_name_H-M   'P 1'
#
loop_
_entity.id
_entity.type
_entity.pdbx_description
1 polymer ?
#
loop_
_entity_poly.entity_id
_entity_poly.type
_entity_poly.pdbx_seq_one_letter_code
_entity_poly.pdbx_strand_id
1 'polypeptide(L)'
;MRQTLSILLFFLILIFSGCAPKEVNLATINPVFKPMPNQIIAVYNQDQDTIIFHEFSLKNAVLVEQTWGKVLPFRIEFMDLWVTGLGHDIRRLTNGHAETIKDALMYDAALQGMQTLHINQRDYIINYEFARDMVTAIDHYEEKIKRYERDREFPYLLRR
;
A
#
# COMPACT_ATOMS: atom_id res chain seq x y z
N MET A 1 13.26 29.45 -27.14
CA MET A 1 14.12 28.31 -26.77
C MET A 1 14.66 28.38 -25.35
N ARG A 2 15.20 29.50 -24.87
CA ARG A 2 15.79 29.57 -23.51
C ARG A 2 14.74 29.45 -22.38
N GLN A 3 13.56 30.05 -22.56
CA GLN A 3 12.45 29.98 -21.58
C GLN A 3 11.76 28.61 -21.54
N THR A 4 11.62 27.94 -22.69
CA THR A 4 11.03 26.58 -22.76
C THR A 4 11.92 25.54 -22.09
N LEU A 5 13.24 25.70 -22.17
CA LEU A 5 14.21 24.84 -21.48
C LEU A 5 14.13 25.01 -19.95
N SER A 6 13.95 26.24 -19.46
CA SER A 6 13.83 26.55 -18.04
C SER A 6 12.54 26.00 -17.42
N ILE A 7 11.42 26.04 -18.16
CA ILE A 7 10.14 25.46 -17.70
C ILE A 7 10.24 23.93 -17.61
N LEU A 8 10.89 23.29 -18.59
CA LEU A 8 11.11 21.84 -18.59
C LEU A 8 12.00 21.40 -17.41
N LEU A 9 13.04 22.18 -17.10
CA LEU A 9 13.93 21.92 -15.96
C LEU A 9 13.21 22.07 -14.62
N PHE A 10 12.30 23.05 -14.50
CA PHE A 10 11.52 23.27 -13.28
C PHE A 10 10.50 22.13 -13.04
N PHE A 11 9.88 21.63 -14.12
CA PHE A 11 9.01 20.44 -14.06
C PHE A 11 9.79 19.17 -13.70
N LEU A 12 11.00 18.99 -14.22
CA LEU A 12 11.88 17.87 -13.84
C LEU A 12 12.22 17.90 -12.33
N ILE A 13 12.50 19.07 -11.75
CA ILE A 13 12.79 19.20 -10.31
C ILE A 13 11.57 18.82 -9.45
N LEU A 14 10.35 19.19 -9.88
CA LEU A 14 9.09 18.83 -9.20
C LEU A 14 8.73 17.33 -9.31
N ILE A 15 9.17 16.64 -10.35
CA ILE A 15 8.98 15.19 -10.49
C ILE A 15 9.99 14.41 -9.63
N PHE A 16 11.18 14.98 -9.39
CA PHE A 16 12.21 14.40 -8.52
C PHE A 16 12.05 14.73 -7.03
N SER A 17 11.11 15.60 -6.63
CA SER A 17 10.65 15.68 -5.24
C SER A 17 9.69 14.53 -4.91
N GLY A 18 10.16 13.29 -5.08
CA GLY A 18 9.51 12.12 -4.50
C GLY A 18 9.35 12.31 -2.99
N CYS A 19 8.30 11.71 -2.42
CA CYS A 19 7.88 11.84 -1.02
C CYS A 19 9.04 12.19 -0.08
N ALA A 20 9.15 13.48 0.27
CA ALA A 20 10.27 13.94 1.07
C ALA A 20 10.16 13.30 2.45
N PRO A 21 11.25 12.72 3.00
CA PRO A 21 11.24 12.20 4.35
C PRO A 21 10.88 13.33 5.31
N LYS A 22 9.83 13.12 6.11
CA LYS A 22 9.33 14.08 7.09
C LYS A 22 9.94 13.81 8.45
N GLU A 23 10.15 14.84 9.25
CA GLU A 23 10.56 14.65 10.65
C GLU A 23 9.46 13.92 11.43
N VAL A 24 9.85 12.96 12.27
CA VAL A 24 8.91 12.18 13.06
C VAL A 24 8.32 13.03 14.17
N ASN A 25 7.01 13.25 14.12
CA ASN A 25 6.28 13.85 15.24
C ASN A 25 5.89 12.77 16.25
N LEU A 26 6.69 12.62 17.31
CA LEU A 26 6.41 11.64 18.37
C LEU A 26 5.10 11.90 19.12
N ALA A 27 4.56 13.13 19.08
CA ALA A 27 3.29 13.45 19.73
C ALA A 27 2.07 12.85 19.01
N THR A 28 2.21 12.48 17.73
CA THR A 28 1.15 11.83 16.96
C THR A 28 1.22 10.32 16.99
N ILE A 29 2.33 9.74 17.44
CA ILE A 29 2.56 8.30 17.49
C ILE A 29 2.00 7.74 18.80
N ASN A 30 1.37 6.58 18.71
CA ASN A 30 0.87 5.86 19.87
C ASN A 30 2.04 5.57 20.83
N PRO A 31 1.97 5.98 22.11
CA PRO A 31 3.09 5.92 23.05
C PRO A 31 3.57 4.51 23.38
N VAL A 32 2.77 3.48 23.06
CA VAL A 32 3.18 2.08 23.15
C VAL A 32 4.34 1.79 22.18
N PHE A 33 4.43 2.53 21.07
CA PHE A 33 5.47 2.39 20.07
C PHE A 33 6.57 3.42 20.26
N LYS A 34 7.80 2.94 20.14
CA LYS A 34 9.00 3.76 20.12
C LYS A 34 9.69 3.52 18.78
N PRO A 35 9.45 4.39 17.77
CA PRO A 35 10.06 4.23 16.46
C PRO A 35 11.59 4.23 16.59
N MET A 36 12.23 3.23 16.01
CA MET A 36 13.69 3.09 16.01
C MET A 36 14.26 3.32 14.60
N PRO A 37 15.51 3.77 14.47
CA PRO A 37 16.18 3.80 13.17
C PRO A 37 16.23 2.42 12.53
N ASN A 38 16.06 2.37 11.20
CA ASN A 38 16.01 1.16 10.38
C ASN A 38 14.83 0.23 10.69
N GLN A 39 13.78 0.76 11.33
CA GLN A 39 12.54 0.03 11.57
C GLN A 39 11.55 0.34 10.44
N ILE A 40 10.85 -0.69 9.98
CA ILE A 40 9.69 -0.55 9.09
C ILE A 40 8.46 -1.06 9.83
N ILE A 41 7.41 -0.24 9.88
CA ILE A 41 6.11 -0.61 10.45
C ILE A 41 5.08 -0.60 9.33
N ALA A 42 4.39 -1.72 9.15
CA ALA A 42 3.27 -1.81 8.20
C ALA A 42 1.95 -1.54 8.94
N VAL A 43 1.08 -0.76 8.31
CA VAL A 43 -0.27 -0.45 8.81
C VAL A 43 -1.31 -0.60 7.71
N TYR A 44 -2.52 -0.98 8.09
CA TYR A 44 -3.71 -0.83 7.26
C TYR A 44 -4.48 0.42 7.70
N ASN A 45 -4.49 1.44 6.83
CA ASN A 45 -5.31 2.63 6.99
C ASN A 45 -6.72 2.36 6.44
N GLN A 46 -7.68 2.23 7.35
CA GLN A 46 -9.06 1.88 7.01
C GLN A 46 -9.80 3.04 6.31
N ASP A 47 -9.49 4.30 6.64
CA ASP A 47 -10.17 5.47 6.09
C ASP A 47 -9.82 5.70 4.61
N GLN A 48 -8.59 5.33 4.22
CA GLN A 48 -8.08 5.47 2.86
C GLN A 48 -8.07 4.14 2.08
N ASP A 49 -8.47 3.03 2.72
CA ASP A 49 -8.32 1.68 2.19
C ASP A 49 -6.90 1.47 1.62
N THR A 50 -5.89 1.65 2.46
CA THR A 50 -4.48 1.65 2.01
C THR A 50 -3.59 0.83 2.95
N ILE A 51 -2.71 0.00 2.41
CA ILE A 51 -1.58 -0.58 3.14
C ILE A 51 -0.43 0.42 3.08
N ILE A 52 0.08 0.88 4.22
CA ILE A 52 1.14 1.88 4.31
C ILE A 52 2.32 1.28 5.09
N PHE A 53 3.53 1.51 4.60
CA PHE A 53 4.77 1.16 5.26
C PHE A 53 5.45 2.45 5.72
N HIS A 54 5.70 2.54 7.01
CA HIS A 54 6.42 3.63 7.66
C HIS A 54 7.87 3.18 7.88
N GLU A 55 8.79 3.72 7.11
CA GLU A 55 10.23 3.48 7.25
C GLU A 55 10.86 4.60 8.05
N PHE A 56 11.47 4.24 9.19
CA PHE A 56 12.14 5.17 10.08
C PHE A 56 13.64 5.11 9.87
N SER A 57 14.25 6.26 9.61
CA SER A 57 15.71 6.37 9.41
C SER A 57 16.27 7.58 10.15
N LEU A 58 17.58 7.57 10.42
CA LEU A 58 18.27 8.68 11.07
C LEU A 58 18.94 9.55 10.01
N LYS A 59 18.55 10.84 9.93
CA LYS A 59 19.15 11.81 9.02
C LYS A 59 19.60 13.03 9.81
N ASN A 60 20.90 13.32 9.81
CA ASN A 60 21.49 14.43 10.59
C ASN A 60 21.11 14.40 12.08
N ALA A 61 21.13 13.22 12.70
CA ALA A 61 20.71 12.98 14.09
C ALA A 61 19.21 13.25 14.39
N VAL A 62 18.40 13.50 13.38
CA VAL A 62 16.93 13.60 13.49
C VAL A 62 16.30 12.34 12.95
N LEU A 63 15.29 11.81 13.65
CA LEU A 63 14.51 10.69 13.16
C LEU A 63 13.54 11.18 12.09
N VAL A 64 13.64 10.59 10.91
CA VAL A 64 12.77 10.91 9.77
C VAL A 64 11.98 9.67 9.36
N GLU A 65 10.79 9.92 8.85
CA GLU A 65 9.86 8.91 8.34
C GLU A 65 9.68 9.09 6.84
N GLN A 66 9.79 7.98 6.12
CA GLN A 66 9.39 7.87 4.73
C GLN A 66 8.24 6.88 4.63
N THR A 67 7.21 7.24 3.89
CA THR A 67 6.03 6.39 3.69
C THR A 67 5.90 5.96 2.25
N TRP A 68 5.55 4.70 2.05
CA TRP A 68 5.11 4.16 0.76
C TRP A 68 3.99 3.16 1.00
N GLY A 69 3.27 2.73 -0.03
CA GLY A 69 2.13 1.86 0.20
C GLY A 69 1.36 1.48 -1.06
N LYS A 70 0.25 0.80 -0.83
CA LYS A 70 -0.67 0.29 -1.86
C LYS A 70 -2.11 0.65 -1.49
N VAL A 71 -2.78 1.38 -2.37
CA VAL A 71 -4.22 1.62 -2.27
C VAL A 71 -4.94 0.36 -2.72
N LEU A 72 -5.94 -0.07 -1.97
CA LEU A 72 -6.74 -1.24 -2.31
C LEU A 72 -7.60 -0.97 -3.55
N PRO A 73 -7.81 -1.96 -4.43
CA PRO A 73 -8.67 -1.80 -5.58
C PRO A 73 -10.13 -1.53 -5.15
N PHE A 74 -10.72 -0.45 -5.67
CA PHE A 74 -12.04 0.07 -5.27
C PHE A 74 -13.22 -0.84 -5.65
N ARG A 75 -13.04 -1.69 -6.66
CA ARG A 75 -14.02 -2.69 -7.08
C ARG A 75 -13.30 -3.96 -7.47
N ILE A 76 -13.54 -5.01 -6.71
CA ILE A 76 -13.19 -6.36 -7.12
C ILE A 76 -14.47 -7.17 -6.99
N GLU A 77 -15.02 -7.55 -8.14
CA GLU A 77 -16.21 -8.39 -8.18
C GLU A 77 -15.84 -9.77 -7.61
N PHE A 78 -16.76 -10.39 -6.87
CA PHE A 78 -16.48 -11.69 -6.25
C PHE A 78 -16.01 -12.73 -7.28
N MET A 79 -16.55 -12.69 -8.50
CA MET A 79 -16.12 -13.57 -9.60
C MET A 79 -14.66 -13.31 -10.02
N ASP A 80 -14.23 -12.05 -10.03
CA ASP A 80 -12.87 -11.67 -10.42
C ASP A 80 -11.83 -12.14 -9.40
N LEU A 81 -12.16 -12.23 -8.10
CA LEU A 81 -11.26 -12.76 -7.07
C LEU A 81 -10.80 -14.20 -7.38
N TRP A 82 -11.70 -15.03 -7.87
CA TRP A 82 -11.42 -16.45 -8.13
C TRP A 82 -10.75 -16.66 -9.48
N VAL A 83 -11.15 -15.91 -10.51
CA VAL A 83 -10.54 -15.99 -11.85
C VAL A 83 -9.09 -15.48 -11.82
N THR A 84 -8.82 -14.43 -11.06
CA THR A 84 -7.49 -13.85 -10.93
C THR A 84 -6.60 -14.59 -9.93
N GLY A 85 -7.16 -15.45 -9.08
CA GLY A 85 -6.44 -16.16 -8.03
C GLY A 85 -6.26 -15.37 -6.73
N LEU A 86 -6.66 -14.09 -6.68
CA LEU A 86 -6.56 -13.24 -5.49
C LEU A 86 -7.32 -13.84 -4.28
N GLY A 87 -8.48 -14.45 -4.52
CA GLY A 87 -9.24 -15.15 -3.46
C GLY A 87 -8.46 -16.34 -2.87
N HIS A 88 -7.71 -17.08 -3.69
CA HIS A 88 -6.85 -18.15 -3.20
C HIS A 88 -5.68 -17.63 -2.39
N ASP A 89 -5.06 -16.52 -2.82
CA ASP A 89 -3.98 -15.88 -2.08
C ASP A 89 -4.45 -15.33 -0.73
N ILE A 90 -5.61 -14.65 -0.69
CA ILE A 90 -6.22 -14.17 0.56
C ILE A 90 -6.45 -15.33 1.54
N ARG A 91 -7.05 -16.43 1.07
CA ARG A 91 -7.28 -17.61 1.93
C ARG A 91 -5.98 -18.25 2.38
N ARG A 92 -4.96 -18.30 1.52
CA ARG A 92 -3.64 -18.84 1.88
C ARG A 92 -2.98 -17.97 2.96
N LEU A 93 -2.95 -16.65 2.76
CA LEU A 93 -2.32 -15.70 3.68
C LEU A 93 -3.00 -15.67 5.05
N THR A 94 -4.30 -15.94 5.10
CA THR A 94 -5.08 -15.93 6.34
C THR A 94 -5.40 -17.31 6.89
N ASN A 95 -4.84 -18.38 6.34
CA ASN A 95 -5.20 -19.77 6.68
C ASN A 95 -6.72 -20.03 6.62
N GLY A 96 -7.41 -19.39 5.69
CA GLY A 96 -8.84 -19.56 5.42
C GLY A 96 -9.78 -18.68 6.25
N HIS A 97 -9.28 -17.71 7.00
CA HIS A 97 -10.10 -16.85 7.88
C HIS A 97 -10.69 -15.63 7.18
N ALA A 98 -10.27 -15.33 5.95
CA ALA A 98 -10.78 -14.19 5.18
C ALA A 98 -11.11 -14.57 3.73
N GLU A 99 -12.08 -13.85 3.16
CA GLU A 99 -12.48 -13.97 1.76
C GLU A 99 -12.26 -12.67 0.98
N THR A 100 -12.13 -11.54 1.67
CA THR A 100 -11.85 -10.22 1.08
C THR A 100 -10.52 -9.67 1.58
N ILE A 101 -9.93 -8.72 0.83
CA ILE A 101 -8.69 -8.06 1.25
C ILE A 101 -8.89 -7.35 2.60
N LYS A 102 -10.01 -6.65 2.77
CA LYS A 102 -10.30 -5.90 4.00
C LYS A 102 -10.39 -6.84 5.19
N ASP A 103 -11.11 -7.95 5.06
CA ASP A 103 -11.22 -8.95 6.13
C ASP A 103 -9.87 -9.56 6.46
N ALA A 104 -9.01 -9.77 5.46
CA ALA A 104 -7.66 -10.28 5.67
C ALA A 104 -6.78 -9.30 6.44
N LEU A 105 -6.80 -8.02 6.07
CA LEU A 105 -6.04 -6.97 6.76
C LEU A 105 -6.54 -6.78 8.19
N MET A 106 -7.86 -6.79 8.40
CA MET A 106 -8.45 -6.69 9.74
C MET A 106 -8.19 -7.94 10.59
N TYR A 107 -8.17 -9.13 9.98
CA TYR A 107 -7.79 -10.38 10.66
C TYR A 107 -6.35 -10.31 11.16
N ASP A 108 -5.40 -9.90 10.32
CA ASP A 108 -4.00 -9.77 10.74
C ASP A 108 -3.82 -8.66 11.78
N ALA A 109 -4.50 -7.52 11.62
CA ALA A 109 -4.53 -6.47 12.63
C ALA A 109 -5.04 -6.98 14.00
N ALA A 110 -6.05 -7.86 14.00
CA ALA A 110 -6.54 -8.49 15.22
C ALA A 110 -5.49 -9.40 15.86
N LEU A 111 -4.69 -10.12 15.07
CA LEU A 111 -3.55 -10.90 15.57
C LEU A 111 -2.45 -10.01 16.18
N GLN A 112 -2.26 -8.80 15.67
CA GLN A 112 -1.38 -7.77 16.27
C GLN A 112 -2.01 -7.04 17.46
N GLY A 113 -3.22 -7.42 17.89
CA GLY A 113 -3.91 -6.83 19.03
C GLY A 113 -4.60 -5.49 18.73
N MET A 114 -4.93 -5.22 17.46
CA MET A 114 -5.62 -4.00 17.00
C MET A 114 -4.89 -2.71 17.41
N GLN A 115 -3.56 -2.76 17.45
CA GLN A 115 -2.73 -1.62 17.84
C GLN A 115 -2.69 -0.60 16.70
N THR A 116 -2.93 0.67 16.99
CA THR A 116 -2.77 1.75 16.00
C THR A 116 -1.38 2.35 16.09
N LEU A 117 -0.79 2.73 14.94
CA LEU A 117 0.50 3.42 14.94
C LEU A 117 0.34 4.89 15.38
N HIS A 118 -0.70 5.57 14.92
CA HIS A 118 -0.99 6.95 15.30
C HIS A 118 -2.15 7.06 16.30
N ILE A 119 -2.11 8.10 17.12
CA ILE A 119 -3.17 8.43 18.08
C ILE A 119 -4.37 8.99 17.31
N ASN A 120 -5.58 8.52 17.64
CA ASN A 120 -6.85 8.95 17.04
C ASN A 120 -6.95 8.70 15.52
N GLN A 121 -6.17 7.76 14.98
CA GLN A 121 -6.27 7.33 13.59
C GLN A 121 -6.68 5.86 13.51
N ARG A 122 -7.27 5.46 12.37
CA ARG A 122 -7.66 4.08 12.08
C ARG A 122 -6.62 3.39 11.21
N ASP A 123 -5.37 3.41 11.69
CA ASP A 123 -4.19 2.85 11.04
C ASP A 123 -3.64 1.67 11.85
N TYR A 124 -4.26 0.51 11.66
CA TYR A 124 -3.95 -0.67 12.47
C TYR A 124 -2.66 -1.31 12.00
N ILE A 125 -1.78 -1.62 12.94
CA ILE A 125 -0.53 -2.32 12.67
C ILE A 125 -0.84 -3.75 12.22
N ILE A 126 -0.16 -4.12 11.15
CA ILE A 126 -0.21 -5.45 10.55
C ILE A 126 1.21 -6.00 10.45
N ASN A 127 1.35 -7.31 10.41
CA ASN A 127 2.62 -7.98 10.23
C ASN A 127 3.26 -7.54 8.89
N TYR A 128 4.55 -7.20 8.94
CA TYR A 128 5.29 -6.70 7.78
C TYR A 128 5.35 -7.69 6.61
N GLU A 129 5.60 -8.98 6.88
CA GLU A 129 5.68 -10.00 5.83
C GLU A 129 4.31 -10.23 5.22
N PHE A 130 3.27 -10.34 6.05
CA PHE A 130 1.89 -10.44 5.59
C PHE A 130 1.50 -9.24 4.71
N ALA A 131 1.81 -8.00 5.13
CA ALA A 131 1.52 -6.79 4.38
C ALA A 131 2.21 -6.80 3.00
N ARG A 132 3.50 -7.15 2.95
CA ARG A 132 4.27 -7.24 1.71
C ARG A 132 3.70 -8.30 0.76
N ASP A 133 3.36 -9.47 1.29
CA ASP A 133 2.81 -10.57 0.51
C ASP A 133 1.40 -10.23 -0.01
N MET A 134 0.59 -9.51 0.79
CA MET A 134 -0.71 -8.99 0.37
C MET A 134 -0.58 -7.95 -0.75
N VAL A 135 0.36 -7.00 -0.63
CA VAL A 135 0.63 -6.03 -1.72
C VAL A 135 0.98 -6.76 -3.01
N THR A 136 1.84 -7.78 -2.93
CA THR A 136 2.21 -8.60 -4.09
C THR A 136 1.01 -9.31 -4.71
N ALA A 137 0.12 -9.87 -3.88
CA ALA A 137 -1.11 -10.50 -4.37
C ALA A 137 -2.03 -9.50 -5.09
N ILE A 138 -2.14 -8.27 -4.57
CA ILE A 138 -2.92 -7.19 -5.19
C ILE A 138 -2.28 -6.75 -6.52
N ASP A 139 -0.97 -6.59 -6.58
CA ASP A 139 -0.27 -6.22 -7.81
C ASP A 139 -0.49 -7.28 -8.91
N HIS A 140 -0.37 -8.57 -8.56
CA HIS A 140 -0.67 -9.65 -9.50
C HIS A 140 -2.13 -9.65 -9.98
N TYR A 141 -3.09 -9.32 -9.09
CA TYR A 141 -4.49 -9.15 -9.44
C TYR A 141 -4.67 -8.02 -10.48
N GLU A 142 -4.13 -6.84 -10.19
CA GLU A 142 -4.27 -5.68 -11.06
C GLU A 142 -3.62 -5.91 -12.43
N GLU A 143 -2.47 -6.57 -12.47
CA GLU A 143 -1.82 -6.96 -13.72
C GLU A 143 -2.67 -7.94 -14.55
N LYS A 144 -3.36 -8.88 -13.90
CA LYS A 144 -4.28 -9.81 -14.60
C LYS A 144 -5.51 -9.09 -15.13
N ILE A 145 -6.14 -8.22 -14.34
CA ILE A 145 -7.27 -7.41 -14.79
C ILE A 145 -6.87 -6.51 -15.96
N LYS A 146 -5.73 -5.81 -15.86
CA LYS A 146 -5.21 -4.97 -16.94
C LYS A 146 -4.95 -5.76 -18.24
N ARG A 147 -4.54 -7.03 -18.13
CA ARG A 147 -4.43 -7.91 -19.30
C ARG A 147 -5.79 -8.31 -19.86
N TYR A 148 -6.72 -8.72 -18.99
CA TYR A 148 -8.06 -9.09 -19.39
C TYR A 148 -8.82 -7.94 -20.07
N GLU A 149 -8.73 -6.72 -19.53
CA GLU A 149 -9.33 -5.53 -20.13
C GLU A 149 -8.73 -5.22 -21.51
N ARG A 150 -7.40 -5.28 -21.64
CA ARG A 150 -6.69 -5.10 -22.91
C ARG A 150 -7.13 -6.14 -23.95
N ASP A 151 -7.24 -7.40 -23.56
CA ASP A 151 -7.66 -8.49 -24.45
C ASP A 151 -9.15 -8.36 -24.80
N ARG A 152 -10.00 -7.87 -23.88
CA ARG A 152 -11.42 -7.59 -24.15
C ARG A 152 -11.61 -6.44 -25.14
N GLU A 153 -10.76 -5.41 -25.09
CA GLU A 153 -10.74 -4.33 -26.09
C GLU A 153 -10.31 -4.85 -27.48
N PHE A 154 -9.62 -5.99 -27.55
CA PHE A 154 -9.22 -6.67 -28.78
C PHE A 154 -10.03 -7.96 -29.02
N PRO A 155 -11.17 -7.86 -29.72
CA PRO A 155 -11.11 -8.27 -31.13
C PRO A 155 -11.99 -7.40 -32.04
N TYR A 156 -11.79 -6.08 -32.08
CA TYR A 156 -12.41 -5.26 -33.14
C TYR A 156 -11.77 -5.45 -34.52
N LEU A 157 -10.53 -5.97 -34.60
CA LEU A 157 -9.82 -6.16 -35.86
C LEU A 157 -10.08 -7.51 -36.56
N LEU A 158 -10.76 -8.47 -35.90
CA LEU A 158 -11.09 -9.79 -36.47
C LEU A 158 -12.60 -9.96 -36.74
N ARG A 159 -13.38 -8.89 -36.63
CA ARG A 159 -14.80 -8.86 -36.99
C ARG A 159 -14.97 -8.23 -38.39
N ARG A 160 -14.50 -8.94 -39.41
CA ARG A 160 -14.88 -8.69 -40.82
C ARG A 160 -15.05 -10.01 -41.54
#